data_AF-A0A2W1LDP6-F1
#
_entry.id   AF-A0A2W1LDP6-F1
#
_cell.length_a   1.000
_cell.length_b   1.000
_cell.length_c   1.000
_cell.angle_alpha   90.00
_cell.angle_beta   90.00
_cell.angle_gamma   90.00
#
_symmetry.space_group_name_H-M   'P 1'
#
loop_
_entity.id
_entity.type
_entity.pdbx_description
1 polymer ?
#
loop_
_entity_poly.entity_id
_entity_poly.type
_entity_poly.pdbx_seq_one_letter_code
_entity_poly.pdbx_strand_id
1 'polypeptide(L)' 'MIIEIIVITLIGIIPLYAVLIWTYFNPEDSILFGNRWKYKEEPEPSDLAVRYVKGASLFSLIALTVILGLFILGHT' A
#
# COMPACT_ATOMS: atom_id res chain seq x y z
N MET A 1 6.63 21.32 -17.47
CA MET A 1 5.38 20.55 -17.55
C MET A 1 5.57 19.06 -17.28
N ILE A 2 6.19 18.25 -18.16
CA ILE A 2 6.29 16.77 -17.95
C ILE A 2 7.13 16.40 -16.71
N ILE A 3 8.30 17.03 -16.52
CA ILE A 3 9.17 16.78 -15.37
C ILE A 3 8.46 17.09 -14.04
N GLU A 4 7.72 18.19 -13.98
CA GLU A 4 6.96 18.58 -12.78
C GLU A 4 5.89 17.53 -12.44
N ILE A 5 5.21 17.00 -13.47
CA ILE A 5 4.23 15.91 -13.30
C ILE A 5 4.91 14.69 -12.69
N ILE A 6 6.07 14.27 -13.21
CA ILE A 6 6.82 13.12 -12.68
C ILE A 6 7.19 13.34 -11.21
N VAL A 7 7.70 14.51 -10.84
CA VAL A 7 8.08 14.84 -9.46
C VAL A 7 6.88 14.80 -8.52
N ILE A 8 5.74 15.41 -8.91
CA ILE A 8 4.52 15.40 -8.11
C ILE A 8 4.00 13.97 -7.92
N THR A 9 4.01 13.15 -8.98
CA THR A 9 3.63 11.74 -8.90
C THR A 9 4.53 10.96 -7.95
N LEU A 10 5.85 11.15 -8.03
CA LEU A 10 6.82 10.48 -7.14
C LEU A 10 6.66 10.88 -5.67
N ILE A 11 6.28 12.13 -5.38
CA ILE A 11 6.01 12.55 -4.00
C ILE A 11 4.68 11.97 -3.50
N GLY A 12 3.64 12.03 -4.35
CA GLY A 12 2.29 11.55 -4.01
C GLY A 12 2.20 10.03 -3.77
N ILE A 13 3.10 9.25 -4.37
CA ILE A 13 3.12 7.78 -4.24
C ILE A 13 3.89 7.30 -2.99
N ILE A 14 4.71 8.14 -2.36
CA ILE A 14 5.48 7.76 -1.15
C ILE A 14 4.56 7.25 -0.03
N PRO A 15 3.46 7.94 0.34
CA PRO A 15 2.54 7.43 1.36
C PRO A 15 1.95 6.06 0.98
N LEU A 16 1.71 5.81 -0.31
CA LEU A 16 1.17 4.54 -0.78
C LEU A 16 2.17 3.40 -0.59
N TYR A 17 3.45 3.60 -0.94
CA TYR A 17 4.52 2.64 -0.63
C TYR A 17 4.67 2.40 0.86
N ALA A 18 4.63 3.48 1.66
CA ALA A 18 4.74 3.37 3.11
C ALA A 18 3.61 2.51 3.70
N VAL A 19 2.36 2.72 3.28
CA VAL A 19 1.22 1.90 3.70
C VAL A 19 1.37 0.46 3.24
N LEU A 20 1.73 0.21 1.98
CA LEU A 20 1.87 -1.17 1.47
C LEU A 20 2.99 -1.95 2.19
N ILE A 21 4.13 -1.30 2.43
CA ILE A 21 5.25 -1.87 3.19
C ILE A 21 4.80 -2.15 4.63
N TRP A 22 4.14 -1.19 5.28
CA TRP A 22 3.63 -1.35 6.63
C TRP A 22 2.61 -2.50 6.73
N THR A 23 1.68 -2.61 5.78
CA THR A 23 0.71 -3.72 5.67
C THR A 23 1.39 -5.08 5.53
N TYR A 24 2.50 -5.15 4.80
CA TYR A 24 3.23 -6.41 4.66
C TYR A 24 3.89 -6.87 5.97
N PHE A 25 4.50 -5.93 6.71
CA PHE A 25 5.19 -6.24 7.98
C PHE A 25 4.24 -6.37 9.18
N ASN A 26 3.22 -5.52 9.26
CA ASN A 26 2.24 -5.45 10.36
C ASN A 26 0.80 -5.60 9.83
N PRO A 27 0.44 -6.76 9.25
CA PRO A 27 -0.85 -6.96 8.60
C PRO A 27 -2.03 -6.82 9.58
N GLU A 28 -1.92 -7.36 10.79
CA GLU A 28 -2.98 -7.30 11.80
C GLU A 28 -3.35 -5.85 12.14
N ASP A 29 -2.34 -5.02 12.42
CA ASP A 29 -2.54 -3.60 12.69
C ASP A 29 -3.13 -2.85 11.49
N SER A 30 -2.68 -3.19 10.28
CA SER A 30 -3.14 -2.56 9.05
C SER A 30 -4.61 -2.89 8.72
N ILE A 31 -5.07 -4.12 8.98
CA ILE A 31 -6.47 -4.54 8.79
C ILE A 31 -7.40 -3.74 9.71
N LEU A 32 -6.95 -3.51 10.94
CA LEU A 32 -7.72 -2.82 11.97
C LEU A 32 -7.58 -1.29 11.92
N PHE A 33 -6.71 -0.77 11.07
CA PHE A 33 -6.44 0.65 10.96
C PHE A 33 -7.73 1.43 10.66
N GLY A 34 -8.06 2.39 11.53
CA GLY A 34 -9.29 3.18 11.42
C GLY A 34 -10.59 2.42 11.73
N ASN A 35 -10.52 1.15 12.14
CA ASN A 35 -11.69 0.33 12.48
C ASN A 35 -11.76 -0.10 13.95
N ARG A 36 -10.66 0.00 14.72
CA ARG A 36 -10.62 -0.42 16.14
C ARG A 36 -11.73 0.18 17.00
N TRP A 37 -12.09 1.44 16.77
CA TRP A 37 -13.15 2.14 17.51
C TRP A 37 -14.57 1.58 17.32
N LYS A 38 -14.80 0.71 16.32
CA LYS A 38 -16.11 0.13 16.02
C LYS A 38 -16.46 -1.06 16.92
N TYR A 39 -15.46 -1.66 17.56
CA TYR A 39 -15.61 -2.89 18.33
C TYR A 39 -15.60 -2.58 19.82
N LYS A 40 -16.39 -3.33 20.59
CA LYS A 40 -16.45 -3.19 22.06
C LYS A 40 -15.22 -3.80 22.76
N GLU A 41 -14.58 -4.75 22.09
CA GLU A 41 -13.42 -5.51 22.55
C GLU A 41 -12.35 -5.44 21.46
N GLU A 42 -11.10 -5.83 21.78
CA GLU A 42 -10.01 -5.82 20.82
C GLU A 42 -10.28 -6.85 19.71
N PRO A 43 -10.49 -6.43 18.45
CA PRO A 43 -10.80 -7.35 17.37
C PRO A 43 -9.55 -8.09 16.90
N GLU A 44 -9.64 -9.42 16.75
CA GLU A 44 -8.57 -10.25 16.18
C GLU A 44 -8.86 -10.58 14.71
N PRO A 45 -8.01 -10.17 13.74
CA PRO A 45 -8.15 -10.55 12.35
C PRO A 45 -7.95 -12.05 12.13
N SER A 46 -8.69 -12.65 11.19
CA SER A 46 -8.51 -14.07 10.87
C SER A 46 -7.17 -14.33 10.16
N ASP A 47 -6.61 -15.52 10.35
CA ASP A 47 -5.39 -15.97 9.66
C ASP A 47 -5.48 -15.84 8.14
N LEU A 48 -6.67 -16.11 7.58
CA LEU A 48 -6.92 -15.97 6.15
C LEU A 48 -6.85 -14.51 5.72
N ALA A 49 -7.43 -13.59 6.49
CA ALA A 49 -7.35 -12.17 6.22
C ALA A 49 -5.90 -11.70 6.28
N VAL A 50 -5.15 -12.08 7.31
CA VAL A 50 -3.72 -11.76 7.48
C VAL A 50 -2.89 -12.24 6.29
N ARG A 51 -3.06 -13.49 5.87
CA ARG A 51 -2.36 -14.05 4.69
C ARG A 51 -2.75 -13.32 3.41
N TYR A 52 -4.02 -12.99 3.24
CA TYR A 52 -4.52 -12.27 2.08
C TYR A 52 -3.91 -10.87 1.98
N VAL A 53 -3.96 -10.03 3.02
CA VAL A 53 -3.36 -8.68 2.95
C VAL A 53 -1.84 -8.71 2.82
N LYS A 54 -1.14 -9.70 3.38
CA LYS A 54 0.30 -9.89 3.11
C LYS A 54 0.57 -10.19 1.64
N GLY A 55 -0.17 -11.12 1.04
CA GLY A 55 -0.03 -11.44 -0.38
C GLY A 55 -0.42 -10.26 -1.28
N ALA A 56 -1.54 -9.60 -0.98
CA ALA A 56 -2.05 -8.47 -1.72
C ALA A 56 -1.10 -7.26 -1.64
N SER A 57 -0.55 -6.94 -0.46
CA SER A 57 0.41 -5.84 -0.31
C SER A 57 1.69 -6.07 -1.12
N LEU A 58 2.23 -7.28 -1.11
CA LEU A 58 3.39 -7.63 -1.93
C LEU A 58 3.08 -7.52 -3.43
N PHE A 59 1.94 -8.08 -3.86
CA PHE A 59 1.51 -7.98 -5.26
C PHE A 59 1.31 -6.52 -5.67
N SER A 60 0.66 -5.71 -4.83
CA SER A 60 0.46 -4.29 -5.05
C SER A 60 1.77 -3.52 -5.11
N LEU A 61 2.78 -3.84 -4.29
CA LEU A 61 4.11 -3.22 -4.37
C LEU A 61 4.76 -3.46 -5.74
N ILE A 62 4.72 -4.71 -6.22
CA ILE A 62 5.28 -5.07 -7.52
C ILE A 62 4.50 -4.36 -8.64
N ALA A 63 3.17 -4.47 -8.63
CA ALA A 63 2.32 -3.84 -9.65
C ALA A 63 2.51 -2.32 -9.68
N LEU A 64 2.55 -1.68 -8.52
CA LEU A 64 2.77 -0.24 -8.38
C LEU A 64 4.14 0.19 -8.94
N THR A 65 5.18 -0.61 -8.67
CA THR A 65 6.54 -0.36 -9.20
C THR A 65 6.56 -0.46 -10.72
N VAL A 66 5.91 -1.48 -11.29
CA VAL A 66 5.82 -1.66 -12.74
C VAL A 66 5.05 -0.52 -13.40
N ILE A 67 3.89 -0.14 -12.86
CA ILE A 67 3.08 0.97 -13.38
C ILE A 67 3.87 2.28 -13.36
N LEU A 68 4.59 2.56 -12.27
CA LEU A 68 5.43 3.75 -12.16
C LEU A 68 6.57 3.75 -13.17
N GLY A 69 7.23 2.60 -13.37
CA GLY A 69 8.29 2.45 -14.38
C GLY A 69 7.77 2.67 -15.79
N LEU A 70 6.63 2.07 -16.15
CA LEU A 70 5.97 2.27 -17.45
C LEU A 70 5.55 3.74 -17.65
N PHE A 71 5.03 4.38 -16.61
CA PHE A 71 4.67 5.79 -16.65
C PHE A 71 5.90 6.66 -16.95
N ILE A 72 7.02 6.44 -16.26
CA ILE A 72 8.26 7.21 -16.48
C ILE A 72 8.79 6.95 -17.90
N LEU A 73 8.90 5.69 -18.32
CA LEU A 73 9.40 5.31 -19.65
C LEU A 73 8.56 5.88 -20.80
N GLY A 74 7.24 6.04 -20.60
CA GLY A 74 6.36 6.65 -21.60
C GLY A 74 6.52 8.17 -21.73
N HIS A 75 7.28 8.81 -20.83
CA HIS A 75 7.46 10.26 -20.78
C HIS A 75 8.93 10.71 -20.86
N THR A 76 9.86 9.76 -21.04
CA THR A 76 11.29 9.99 -21.36
C THR A 76 11.52 9.90 -22.86
#